data_AF-A0A7V4IER5-F1
#
_entry.id   AF-A0A7V4IER5-F1
#
_cell.length_a   1.000
_cell.length_b   1.000
_cell.length_c   1.000
_cell.angle_alpha   90.00
_cell.angle_beta   90.00
_cell.angle_gamma   90.00
#
_symmetry.space_group_name_H-M   'P 1'
#
loop_
_entity.id
_entity.type
_entity.pdbx_description
1 polymer ?
#
loop_
_entity_poly.entity_id
_entity_poly.type
_entity_poly.pdbx_seq_one_letter_code
_entity_poly.pdbx_strand_id
1 'polypeptide(L)'
;MNFIVTAGPTIEKLDMVRRLTNFSTGRTGTEMANFLAGRGHQVTLLLGEQATWNGQRRAQKVIPFSTTADLQDKLKTLAKHSVQAVFHAAAVGDFMFGKVWKRDGEGRLAEVASDKFSTRDGPLLAELVPTPKLISQLHEWFPKAVVVGWKYEVEGKREDAIVAAQLMMEESRLTAAVANGPAYGDGFGFITAGSQRHLASAPGLFSALEDFVARKMAKG
;
A
#
# COMPACT_ATOMS: atom_id res chain seq x y z
N MET A 1 6.86 -4.33 21.02
CA MET A 1 7.48 -4.09 19.70
C MET A 1 6.94 -2.79 19.11
N ASN A 2 7.71 -2.13 18.27
CA ASN A 2 7.34 -0.93 17.51
C ASN A 2 7.04 -1.32 16.05
N PHE A 3 5.80 -1.05 15.63
CA PHE A 3 5.26 -1.46 14.34
C PHE A 3 4.77 -0.27 13.53
N ILE A 4 5.02 -0.32 12.23
CA ILE A 4 4.44 0.58 11.25
C ILE A 4 3.41 -0.20 10.46
N VAL A 5 2.21 0.37 10.31
CA VAL A 5 1.19 -0.14 9.41
C VAL A 5 0.85 0.96 8.42
N THR A 6 0.88 0.67 7.13
CA THR A 6 0.35 1.60 6.11
C THR A 6 -1.02 1.10 5.66
N ALA A 7 -2.00 1.99 5.53
CA ALA A 7 -3.36 1.64 5.12
C ALA A 7 -3.98 2.71 4.24
N GLY A 8 -4.96 2.32 3.43
CA GLY A 8 -5.69 3.24 2.55
C GLY A 8 -4.98 3.50 1.23
N PRO A 9 -5.58 4.32 0.36
CA PRO A 9 -5.07 4.57 -0.98
C PRO A 9 -4.14 5.80 -1.00
N THR A 10 -3.17 5.82 -1.91
CA THR A 10 -2.52 7.08 -2.33
C THR A 10 -3.42 7.81 -3.32
N ILE A 11 -3.16 9.12 -3.49
CA ILE A 11 -3.74 9.95 -4.55
C ILE A 11 -2.64 10.49 -5.46
N GLU A 12 -2.92 10.60 -6.76
CA GLU A 12 -2.03 11.27 -7.71
C GLU A 12 -2.81 12.40 -8.38
N LYS A 13 -2.33 13.64 -8.25
CA LYS A 13 -3.08 14.85 -8.64
C LYS A 13 -3.01 15.05 -10.16
N LEU A 14 -4.17 15.29 -10.79
CA LEU A 14 -4.24 15.79 -12.16
C LEU A 14 -4.10 17.31 -12.19
N ASP A 15 -4.82 17.97 -11.29
CA ASP A 15 -4.85 19.41 -11.10
C ASP A 15 -5.26 19.73 -9.65
N MET A 16 -5.60 20.98 -9.32
CA MET A 16 -5.97 21.39 -7.96
C MET A 16 -7.34 20.86 -7.49
N VAL A 17 -8.11 20.19 -8.36
CA VAL A 17 -9.48 19.73 -8.08
C VAL A 17 -9.63 18.21 -8.26
N ARG A 18 -8.87 17.60 -9.17
CA ARG A 18 -9.00 16.21 -9.61
C ARG A 18 -7.76 15.41 -9.31
N ARG A 19 -7.97 14.11 -9.10
CA ARG A 19 -6.93 13.13 -8.76
C ARG A 19 -7.33 11.73 -9.21
N LEU A 20 -6.33 10.90 -9.41
CA LEU A 20 -6.43 9.45 -9.54
C LEU A 20 -6.22 8.82 -8.15
N THR A 21 -7.01 7.82 -7.79
CA THR A 21 -6.93 7.15 -6.49
C THR A 21 -7.35 5.68 -6.60
N ASN A 22 -6.86 4.86 -5.69
CA ASN A 22 -7.25 3.46 -5.57
C ASN A 22 -8.54 3.29 -4.74
N PHE A 23 -9.23 2.17 -4.92
CA PHE A 23 -10.49 1.82 -4.23
C PHE A 23 -10.32 1.38 -2.77
N SER A 24 -9.08 1.25 -2.27
CA SER A 24 -8.84 0.79 -0.91
C SER A 24 -9.55 1.69 0.10
N THR A 25 -10.38 1.10 0.96
CA THR A 25 -11.04 1.82 2.05
C THR A 25 -10.11 2.03 3.24
N GLY A 26 -8.94 1.38 3.26
CA GLY A 26 -8.01 1.36 4.40
C GLY A 26 -8.43 0.45 5.55
N ARG A 27 -9.51 -0.33 5.40
CA ARG A 27 -10.05 -1.19 6.47
C ARG A 27 -9.04 -2.20 7.00
N THR A 28 -8.47 -3.05 6.15
CA THR A 28 -7.57 -4.14 6.56
C THR A 28 -6.38 -3.64 7.39
N GLY A 29 -5.66 -2.64 6.87
CA GLY A 29 -4.51 -2.07 7.60
C GLY A 29 -4.92 -1.34 8.89
N THR A 30 -6.06 -0.65 8.90
CA THR A 30 -6.56 0.01 10.12
C THR A 30 -6.95 -1.00 11.20
N GLU A 31 -7.68 -2.06 10.84
CA GLU A 31 -8.07 -3.13 11.77
C GLU A 31 -6.84 -3.88 12.29
N MET A 32 -5.82 -4.08 11.45
CA MET A 32 -4.57 -4.66 11.88
C MET A 32 -3.81 -3.78 12.87
N ALA A 33 -3.74 -2.47 12.60
CA ALA A 33 -3.15 -1.52 13.53
C ALA A 33 -3.87 -1.53 14.89
N ASN A 34 -5.20 -1.64 14.88
CA ASN A 34 -5.99 -1.78 16.10
C ASN A 34 -5.70 -3.09 16.83
N PHE A 35 -5.60 -4.21 16.10
CA PHE A 35 -5.28 -5.52 16.68
C PHE A 35 -3.94 -5.47 17.40
N LEU A 36 -2.90 -4.98 16.73
CA LEU A 36 -1.55 -4.87 17.28
C LEU A 36 -1.48 -3.91 18.48
N ALA A 37 -2.17 -2.78 18.42
CA ALA A 37 -2.27 -1.85 19.54
C ALA A 37 -2.98 -2.50 20.74
N GLY A 38 -4.05 -3.27 20.50
CA GLY A 38 -4.78 -4.03 21.51
C GLY A 38 -3.94 -5.15 22.17
N ARG A 39 -2.87 -5.61 21.51
CA ARG A 39 -1.88 -6.54 22.05
C ARG A 39 -0.75 -5.84 22.83
N GLY A 40 -0.84 -4.53 23.04
CA GLY A 40 0.15 -3.76 23.80
C GLY A 40 1.38 -3.36 22.99
N HIS A 41 1.35 -3.47 21.66
CA HIS A 41 2.43 -2.97 20.82
C HIS A 41 2.33 -1.46 20.59
N GLN A 42 3.49 -0.84 20.34
CA GLN A 42 3.59 0.54 19.90
C GLN A 42 3.36 0.56 18.39
N VAL A 43 2.27 1.18 17.94
CA VAL A 43 1.85 1.18 16.53
C VAL A 43 1.78 2.60 16.00
N THR A 44 2.43 2.80 14.85
CA THR A 44 2.23 3.98 13.98
C THR A 44 1.44 3.56 12.76
N LEU A 45 0.24 4.10 12.59
CA LEU A 45 -0.60 3.92 11.41
C LEU A 45 -0.39 5.10 10.44
N LEU A 46 0.22 4.83 9.29
CA LEU A 46 0.18 5.74 8.14
C LEU A 46 -1.14 5.49 7.40
N LEU A 47 -2.02 6.49 7.31
CA LEU A 47 -3.36 6.34 6.74
C LEU A 47 -3.57 7.28 5.56
N GLY A 48 -3.96 6.74 4.40
CA GLY A 48 -4.26 7.52 3.21
C GLY A 48 -5.43 8.48 3.47
N GLU A 49 -5.30 9.75 3.07
CA GLU A 49 -6.31 10.79 3.28
C GLU A 49 -7.68 10.46 2.66
N GLN A 50 -7.71 9.55 1.69
CA GLN A 50 -8.93 9.08 1.01
C GLN A 50 -9.40 7.71 1.49
N ALA A 51 -8.87 7.20 2.60
CA ALA A 51 -9.41 6.03 3.25
C ALA A 51 -10.85 6.31 3.74
N THR A 52 -11.81 5.53 3.25
CA THR A 52 -13.23 5.69 3.55
C THR A 52 -13.72 4.85 4.73
N TRP A 53 -12.90 3.92 5.23
CA TRP A 53 -13.23 3.17 6.44
C TRP A 53 -13.23 4.08 7.68
N ASN A 54 -14.39 4.16 8.34
CA ASN A 54 -14.65 5.03 9.49
C ASN A 54 -14.65 4.28 10.83
N GLY A 55 -14.12 3.04 10.87
CA GLY A 55 -13.94 2.30 12.11
C GLY A 55 -12.95 2.98 13.06
N GLN A 56 -12.87 2.45 14.28
CA GLN A 56 -11.96 2.97 15.30
C GLN A 56 -10.50 2.95 14.83
N ARG A 57 -9.70 3.88 15.34
CA ARG A 57 -8.25 3.97 15.10
C ARG A 57 -7.56 4.00 16.46
N ARG A 58 -7.05 2.86 16.89
CA ARG A 58 -6.48 2.62 18.24
C ARG A 58 -4.96 2.67 18.27
N ALA A 59 -4.30 2.84 17.12
CA ALA A 59 -2.86 3.08 17.06
C ALA A 59 -2.52 4.36 17.84
N GLN A 60 -1.41 4.35 18.58
CA GLN A 60 -1.00 5.50 19.39
C GLN A 60 -0.61 6.70 18.53
N LYS A 61 -0.17 6.46 17.29
CA LYS A 61 0.08 7.50 16.29
C LYS A 61 -0.67 7.17 15.01
N VAL A 62 -1.48 8.12 14.53
CA VAL A 62 -2.12 8.07 13.22
C VAL A 62 -1.63 9.25 12.41
N ILE A 63 -0.91 9.00 11.32
CA ILE A 63 -0.30 10.04 10.49
C ILE A 63 -0.92 9.95 9.09
N PRO A 64 -1.59 11.01 8.62
CA PRO A 64 -2.17 11.00 7.27
C PRO A 64 -1.08 11.06 6.20
N PHE A 65 -1.35 10.44 5.05
CA PHE A 65 -0.58 10.64 3.82
C PHE A 65 -1.48 10.85 2.60
N SER A 66 -0.96 11.58 1.62
CA SER A 66 -1.67 11.92 0.38
C SER A 66 -1.13 11.12 -0.81
N THR A 67 0.01 11.52 -1.37
CA THR A 67 0.60 10.94 -2.58
C THR A 67 1.55 9.79 -2.29
N THR A 68 1.98 9.09 -3.34
CA THR A 68 3.04 8.07 -3.23
C THR A 68 4.34 8.67 -2.71
N ALA A 69 4.69 9.90 -3.14
CA ALA A 69 5.87 10.61 -2.64
C ALA A 69 5.74 11.01 -1.16
N ASP A 70 4.58 11.50 -0.73
CA ASP A 70 4.34 11.85 0.68
C ASP A 70 4.39 10.62 1.60
N LEU A 71 3.85 9.47 1.14
CA LEU A 71 3.99 8.21 1.85
C LEU A 71 5.46 7.78 1.96
N GLN A 72 6.24 7.90 0.88
CA GLN A 72 7.68 7.62 0.87
C GLN A 72 8.42 8.43 1.93
N ASP A 73 8.19 9.75 1.98
CA ASP A 73 8.92 10.64 2.87
C ASP A 73 8.59 10.36 4.35
N LYS A 74 7.33 10.01 4.65
CA LYS A 74 6.93 9.57 6.00
C LYS A 74 7.60 8.25 6.37
N LEU A 75 7.66 7.28 5.48
CA LEU A 75 8.34 6.02 5.74
C LEU A 75 9.84 6.22 5.99
N LYS A 76 10.51 7.01 5.16
CA LYS A 76 11.93 7.39 5.36
C LYS A 76 12.15 8.13 6.69
N THR A 77 11.21 8.97 7.10
CA THR A 77 11.28 9.65 8.39
C THR A 77 11.15 8.66 9.55
N LEU A 78 10.21 7.71 9.47
CA LEU A 78 10.02 6.69 10.51
C LEU A 78 11.16 5.68 10.56
N ALA A 79 11.85 5.42 9.44
CA ALA A 79 13.04 4.58 9.36
C ALA A 79 14.22 5.06 10.22
N LYS A 80 14.21 6.33 10.67
CA LYS A 80 15.21 6.87 11.60
C LYS A 80 15.08 6.31 13.02
N HIS A 81 14.03 5.56 13.31
CA HIS A 81 13.77 4.95 14.62
C HIS A 81 13.85 3.42 14.54
N SER A 82 14.03 2.76 15.69
CA SER A 82 13.97 1.30 15.76
C SER A 82 12.56 0.80 15.47
N VAL A 83 12.42 -0.03 14.44
CA VAL A 83 11.15 -0.62 13.99
C VAL A 83 11.35 -2.12 13.84
N GLN A 84 10.46 -2.91 14.45
CA GLN A 84 10.52 -4.37 14.36
C GLN A 84 9.75 -4.89 13.14
N ALA A 85 8.66 -4.23 12.75
CA ALA A 85 7.93 -4.64 11.56
C ALA A 85 7.29 -3.47 10.83
N VAL A 86 7.27 -3.59 9.50
CA VAL A 86 6.52 -2.73 8.59
C VAL A 86 5.51 -3.61 7.87
N PHE A 87 4.24 -3.31 8.07
CA PHE A 87 3.13 -3.97 7.41
C PHE A 87 2.54 -3.05 6.35
N HIS A 88 2.98 -3.26 5.12
CA HIS A 88 2.67 -2.39 4.00
C HIS A 88 1.38 -2.80 3.29
N ALA A 89 0.24 -2.45 3.89
CA ALA A 89 -1.10 -2.74 3.38
C ALA A 89 -1.77 -1.55 2.67
N ALA A 90 -1.01 -0.48 2.37
CA ALA A 90 -1.55 0.66 1.63
C ALA A 90 -1.67 0.29 0.15
N ALA A 91 -2.73 0.77 -0.50
CA ALA A 91 -2.88 0.63 -1.94
C ALA A 91 -2.19 1.82 -2.62
N VAL A 92 -0.91 1.65 -2.92
CA VAL A 92 -0.11 2.62 -3.68
C VAL A 92 -0.52 2.56 -5.15
N GLY A 93 -0.83 3.70 -5.76
CA GLY A 93 -1.18 3.78 -7.19
C GLY A 93 -0.02 3.38 -8.07
N ASP A 94 -0.26 2.51 -9.06
CA ASP A 94 0.77 2.08 -10.03
C ASP A 94 1.09 3.14 -11.09
N PHE A 95 0.19 4.10 -11.27
CA PHE A 95 0.31 5.19 -12.24
C PHE A 95 0.05 6.54 -11.59
N MET A 96 0.70 7.56 -12.13
CA MET A 96 0.45 8.97 -11.85
C MET A 96 0.24 9.72 -13.18
N PHE A 97 -0.25 10.95 -13.11
CA PHE A 97 -0.39 11.78 -14.31
C PHE A 97 0.99 12.23 -14.81
N GLY A 98 1.24 11.98 -16.10
CA GLY A 98 2.35 12.55 -16.85
C GLY A 98 1.91 13.86 -17.50
N LYS A 99 2.15 13.97 -18.80
CA LYS A 99 1.73 15.14 -19.58
C LYS A 99 0.23 15.11 -19.90
N VAL A 100 -0.30 16.29 -20.22
CA VAL A 100 -1.70 16.48 -20.58
C VAL A 100 -1.77 17.22 -21.90
N TRP A 101 -2.69 16.81 -22.80
CA TRP A 101 -2.86 17.39 -24.12
C TRP A 101 -4.32 17.72 -24.41
N LYS A 102 -4.49 18.70 -25.30
CA LYS A 102 -5.75 18.99 -25.98
C LYS A 102 -5.57 18.90 -27.48
N ARG A 103 -6.67 18.70 -28.21
CA ARG A 103 -6.68 18.82 -29.66
C ARG A 103 -6.87 20.29 -30.03
N ASP A 104 -6.01 20.82 -30.90
CA ASP A 104 -6.21 22.14 -31.49
C ASP A 104 -7.31 22.12 -32.59
N GLY A 105 -7.56 23.27 -33.21
CA GLY A 105 -8.56 23.39 -34.29
C GLY A 105 -8.27 22.56 -35.53
N GLU A 106 -7.05 22.05 -35.68
CA GLU A 106 -6.61 21.16 -36.77
C GLU A 106 -6.55 19.69 -36.29
N GLY A 107 -6.94 19.40 -35.05
CA GLY A 107 -6.98 18.06 -34.46
C GLY A 107 -5.63 17.56 -33.92
N ARG A 108 -4.58 18.37 -33.94
CA ARG A 108 -3.23 18.02 -33.45
C ARG A 108 -3.18 18.08 -31.93
N LEU A 109 -2.36 17.23 -31.31
CA LEU A 109 -2.16 17.26 -29.86
C LEU A 109 -1.20 18.37 -29.47
N ALA A 110 -1.67 19.30 -28.64
CA ALA A 110 -0.86 20.33 -28.01
C ALA A 110 -0.80 20.07 -26.49
N GLU A 111 0.42 20.02 -25.95
CA GLU A 111 0.64 19.86 -24.50
C GLU A 111 0.11 21.09 -23.77
N VAL A 112 -0.58 20.87 -22.66
CA VAL A 112 -1.16 21.92 -21.83
C VAL A 112 -0.84 21.68 -20.36
N ALA A 113 -0.56 22.76 -19.64
CA ALA A 113 -0.43 22.77 -18.20
C ALA A 113 -1.41 23.81 -17.63
N SER A 114 -2.13 23.44 -16.57
CA SER A 114 -3.06 24.33 -15.88
C SER A 114 -3.30 23.82 -14.46
N ASP A 115 -3.48 24.75 -13.51
CA ASP A 115 -3.91 24.41 -12.15
C ASP A 115 -5.34 23.86 -12.09
N LYS A 116 -6.13 24.07 -13.15
CA LYS A 116 -7.49 23.52 -13.31
C LYS A 116 -7.88 23.48 -14.78
N PHE A 117 -8.07 22.29 -15.35
CA PHE A 117 -8.55 22.18 -16.74
C PHE A 117 -10.07 22.42 -16.84
N SER A 118 -10.48 23.39 -17.66
CA SER A 118 -11.89 23.72 -17.89
C SER A 118 -12.56 22.68 -18.81
N THR A 119 -13.79 22.28 -18.48
CA THR A 119 -14.62 21.42 -19.35
C THR A 119 -15.11 22.14 -20.61
N ARG A 120 -15.08 23.48 -20.63
CA ARG A 120 -15.45 24.28 -21.81
C ARG A 120 -14.42 24.16 -22.94
N ASP A 121 -13.21 23.71 -22.62
CA ASP A 121 -12.12 23.57 -23.58
C ASP A 121 -12.15 22.21 -24.31
N GLY A 122 -13.24 21.45 -24.13
CA GLY A 122 -13.43 20.15 -24.76
C GLY A 122 -12.66 19.00 -24.08
N PRO A 123 -12.47 17.88 -24.81
CA PRO A 123 -11.82 16.69 -24.28
C PRO A 123 -10.37 16.93 -23.84
N LEU A 124 -9.96 16.21 -22.79
CA LEU A 124 -8.61 16.21 -22.28
C LEU A 124 -8.00 14.81 -22.50
N LEU A 125 -6.76 14.76 -22.99
CA LEU A 125 -5.97 13.52 -22.99
C LEU A 125 -4.91 13.66 -21.91
N ALA A 126 -4.89 12.75 -20.94
CA ALA A 126 -3.88 12.73 -19.89
C ALA A 126 -3.08 11.42 -19.98
N GLU A 127 -1.76 11.54 -20.03
CA GLU A 127 -0.86 10.39 -19.97
C GLU A 127 -0.78 9.89 -18.53
N LEU A 128 -0.72 8.56 -18.42
CA LEU A 128 -0.45 7.88 -17.17
C LEU A 128 0.96 7.29 -17.25
N VAL A 129 1.84 7.74 -16.37
CA VAL A 129 3.21 7.23 -16.24
C VAL A 129 3.33 6.38 -14.98
N PRO A 130 4.15 5.31 -14.98
CA PRO A 130 4.33 4.47 -13.80
C PRO A 130 4.85 5.25 -12.59
N THR A 131 4.35 4.95 -11.40
CA THR A 131 4.93 5.46 -10.15
C THR A 131 6.18 4.69 -9.76
N PRO A 132 7.10 5.29 -8.98
CA PRO A 132 8.20 4.55 -8.36
C PRO A 132 7.66 3.42 -7.47
N LYS A 133 8.20 2.20 -7.62
CA LYS A 133 7.80 1.04 -6.82
C LYS A 133 8.30 1.20 -5.38
N LEU A 134 7.47 1.80 -4.54
CA LEU A 134 7.77 2.09 -3.14
C LEU A 134 8.10 0.83 -2.32
N ILE A 135 7.35 -0.25 -2.55
CA ILE A 135 7.52 -1.51 -1.83
C ILE A 135 8.93 -2.09 -1.98
N SER A 136 9.55 -1.93 -3.15
CA SER A 136 10.89 -2.45 -3.45
C SER A 136 11.99 -1.72 -2.69
N GLN A 137 11.74 -0.50 -2.20
CA GLN A 137 12.71 0.30 -1.44
C GLN A 137 12.59 0.07 0.08
N LEU A 138 11.52 -0.58 0.56
CA LEU A 138 11.29 -0.75 2.00
C LEU A 138 12.42 -1.52 2.70
N HIS A 139 13.01 -2.50 2.02
CA HIS A 139 14.11 -3.28 2.57
C HIS A 139 15.37 -2.43 2.82
N GLU A 140 15.58 -1.36 2.04
CA GLU A 140 16.71 -0.44 2.21
C GLU A 140 16.51 0.47 3.42
N TRP A 141 15.28 0.94 3.64
CA TRP A 141 14.98 1.84 4.75
C TRP A 141 14.81 1.09 6.07
N PHE A 142 14.36 -0.16 6.03
CA PHE A 142 14.09 -0.99 7.20
C PHE A 142 14.88 -2.32 7.18
N PRO A 143 16.22 -2.30 7.08
CA PRO A 143 17.02 -3.50 6.80
C PRO A 143 17.00 -4.55 7.92
N LYS A 144 16.58 -4.17 9.14
CA LYS A 144 16.46 -5.05 10.30
C LYS A 144 15.01 -5.41 10.65
N ALA A 145 14.04 -4.78 10.00
CA ALA A 145 12.64 -5.02 10.29
C ALA A 145 12.11 -6.21 9.50
N VAL A 146 11.07 -6.86 10.04
CA VAL A 146 10.22 -7.73 9.23
C VAL A 146 9.36 -6.86 8.32
N VAL A 147 9.51 -6.99 7.01
CA VAL A 147 8.71 -6.25 6.03
C VAL A 147 7.70 -7.20 5.39
N VAL A 148 6.42 -6.87 5.50
CA VAL A 148 5.30 -7.65 4.96
C VAL A 148 4.54 -6.81 3.93
N GLY A 149 4.40 -7.32 2.72
CA GLY A 149 3.64 -6.69 1.64
C GLY A 149 2.31 -7.38 1.36
N TRP A 150 1.36 -6.64 0.78
CA TRP A 150 0.10 -7.20 0.27
C TRP A 150 0.11 -7.23 -1.25
N LYS A 151 -0.35 -8.34 -1.82
CA LYS A 151 -0.62 -8.52 -3.24
C LYS A 151 -2.12 -8.76 -3.43
N TYR A 152 -2.78 -7.80 -4.06
CA TYR A 152 -4.21 -7.86 -4.33
C TYR A 152 -4.43 -8.22 -5.81
N GLU A 153 -5.00 -9.40 -6.07
CA GLU A 153 -5.24 -9.90 -7.43
C GLU A 153 -6.74 -10.05 -7.72
N VAL A 154 -7.16 -9.53 -8.86
CA VAL A 154 -8.57 -9.51 -9.30
C VAL A 154 -8.88 -10.63 -10.29
N GLU A 155 -7.97 -10.88 -11.23
CA GLU A 155 -8.14 -11.86 -12.28
C GLU A 155 -7.27 -13.09 -12.05
N GLY A 156 -7.70 -14.24 -12.57
CA GLY A 156 -7.01 -15.51 -12.41
C GLY A 156 -7.56 -16.38 -11.27
N LYS A 157 -6.78 -17.39 -10.90
CA LYS A 157 -7.09 -18.36 -9.85
C LYS A 157 -6.29 -18.07 -8.59
N ARG A 158 -6.61 -18.79 -7.52
CA ARG A 158 -5.92 -18.67 -6.23
C ARG A 158 -4.42 -18.91 -6.35
N GLU A 159 -4.04 -19.89 -7.17
CA GLU A 159 -2.64 -20.24 -7.42
C GLU A 159 -1.90 -19.09 -8.09
N ASP A 160 -2.54 -18.39 -9.04
CA ASP A 160 -1.95 -17.22 -9.72
C ASP A 160 -1.69 -16.08 -8.72
N ALA A 161 -2.64 -15.83 -7.82
CA ALA A 161 -2.48 -14.83 -6.77
C ALA A 161 -1.35 -15.16 -5.77
N ILE A 162 -1.17 -16.45 -5.47
CA ILE A 162 -0.05 -16.91 -4.62
C ILE A 162 1.28 -16.71 -5.34
N VAL A 163 1.37 -17.08 -6.62
CA VAL A 163 2.58 -16.88 -7.45
C VAL A 163 2.92 -15.40 -7.54
N ALA A 164 1.93 -14.54 -7.79
CA ALA A 164 2.15 -13.09 -7.88
C ALA A 164 2.65 -12.49 -6.55
N ALA A 165 2.18 -13.00 -5.41
CA ALA A 165 2.66 -12.60 -4.10
C ALA A 165 4.08 -13.09 -3.81
N GLN A 166 4.45 -14.28 -4.28
CA GLN A 166 5.82 -14.81 -4.19
C GLN A 166 6.80 -13.99 -5.01
N LEU A 167 6.47 -13.73 -6.27
CA LEU A 167 7.30 -12.90 -7.16
C LEU A 167 7.51 -11.51 -6.55
N MET A 168 6.45 -10.85 -6.08
CA MET A 168 6.57 -9.57 -5.37
C MET A 168 7.50 -9.66 -4.16
N MET A 169 7.37 -10.71 -3.35
CA MET A 169 8.19 -10.92 -2.15
C MET A 169 9.68 -11.04 -2.51
N GLU A 170 10.00 -11.81 -3.53
CA GLU A 170 11.37 -12.05 -3.99
C GLU A 170 11.98 -10.79 -4.63
N GLU A 171 11.28 -10.19 -5.60
CA GLU A 171 11.73 -8.99 -6.32
C GLU A 171 11.95 -7.79 -5.39
N SER A 172 11.08 -7.64 -4.38
CA SER A 172 11.14 -6.53 -3.41
C SER A 172 11.88 -6.89 -2.12
N ARG A 173 12.46 -8.10 -2.03
CA ARG A 173 13.22 -8.60 -0.87
C ARG A 173 12.45 -8.49 0.44
N LEU A 174 11.15 -8.79 0.41
CA LEU A 174 10.29 -8.75 1.59
C LEU A 174 10.51 -9.98 2.46
N THR A 175 10.22 -9.86 3.76
CA THR A 175 10.31 -10.98 4.69
C THR A 175 9.13 -11.94 4.52
N ALA A 176 7.96 -11.41 4.14
CA ALA A 176 6.76 -12.17 3.84
C ALA A 176 5.81 -11.38 2.92
N ALA A 177 4.84 -12.07 2.34
CA ALA A 177 3.76 -11.45 1.56
C ALA A 177 2.39 -12.02 1.95
N VAL A 178 1.36 -11.23 1.68
CA VAL A 178 -0.04 -11.62 1.83
C VAL A 178 -0.73 -11.54 0.47
N ALA A 179 -1.23 -12.67 -0.03
CA ALA A 179 -2.08 -12.71 -1.21
C ALA A 179 -3.56 -12.57 -0.80
N ASN A 180 -4.30 -11.70 -1.46
CA ASN A 180 -5.76 -11.58 -1.32
C ASN A 180 -6.39 -11.00 -2.59
N GLY A 181 -7.71 -10.85 -2.58
CA GLY A 181 -8.49 -10.29 -3.69
C GLY A 181 -9.36 -11.34 -4.39
N PRO A 182 -10.21 -10.92 -5.35
CA PRO A 182 -11.15 -11.81 -6.03
C PRO A 182 -10.51 -13.07 -6.62
N ALA A 183 -9.31 -12.98 -7.22
CA ALA A 183 -8.60 -14.13 -7.75
C ALA A 183 -8.18 -15.14 -6.66
N TYR A 184 -7.78 -14.62 -5.49
CA TYR A 184 -7.47 -15.46 -4.33
C TYR A 184 -8.74 -16.11 -3.73
N GLY A 185 -9.88 -15.41 -3.79
CA GLY A 185 -11.13 -15.79 -3.14
C GLY A 185 -11.13 -15.43 -1.65
N ASP A 186 -12.00 -16.10 -0.88
CA ASP A 186 -12.14 -15.85 0.55
C ASP A 186 -10.84 -16.12 1.32
N GLY A 187 -10.59 -15.30 2.34
CA GLY A 187 -9.43 -15.39 3.21
C GLY A 187 -8.16 -14.77 2.64
N PHE A 188 -7.01 -15.26 3.12
CA PHE A 188 -5.70 -14.69 2.85
C PHE A 188 -4.65 -15.79 2.68
N GLY A 189 -3.78 -15.63 1.69
CA GLY A 189 -2.58 -16.45 1.56
C GLY A 189 -1.46 -15.77 2.33
N PHE A 190 -0.90 -16.42 3.34
CA PHE A 190 0.30 -15.94 4.02
C PHE A 190 1.52 -16.70 3.51
N ILE A 191 2.43 -15.96 2.86
CA ILE A 191 3.58 -16.49 2.14
C ILE A 191 4.87 -16.05 2.82
N THR A 192 5.76 -17.02 3.04
CA THR A 192 7.15 -16.81 3.43
C THR A 192 8.06 -17.67 2.55
N ALA A 193 9.39 -17.45 2.59
CA ALA A 193 10.35 -18.20 1.77
C ALA A 193 10.26 -19.74 1.91
N GLY A 194 9.73 -20.27 3.02
CA GLY A 194 9.64 -21.71 3.25
C GLY A 194 8.22 -22.23 3.48
N SER A 195 7.19 -21.39 3.39
CA SER A 195 5.83 -21.82 3.71
C SER A 195 4.77 -20.97 3.02
N GLN A 196 3.68 -21.61 2.62
CA GLN A 196 2.44 -20.95 2.22
C GLN A 196 1.31 -21.49 3.09
N ARG A 197 0.50 -20.60 3.67
CA ARG A 197 -0.62 -20.99 4.52
C ARG A 197 -1.85 -20.17 4.21
N HIS A 198 -2.98 -20.85 4.04
CA HIS A 198 -4.28 -20.21 3.95
C HIS A 198 -4.79 -19.79 5.34
N LEU A 199 -5.33 -18.58 5.46
CA LEU A 199 -5.94 -18.03 6.66
C LEU A 199 -7.34 -17.53 6.34
N ALA A 200 -8.36 -18.12 6.96
CA ALA A 200 -9.76 -17.89 6.61
C ALA A 200 -10.30 -16.52 7.02
N SER A 201 -9.61 -15.77 7.89
CA SER A 201 -10.11 -14.52 8.45
C SER A 201 -9.00 -13.50 8.72
N ALA A 202 -9.38 -12.22 8.74
CA ALA A 202 -8.45 -11.12 9.06
C ALA A 202 -7.87 -11.23 10.48
N PRO A 203 -8.64 -11.55 11.55
CA PRO A 203 -8.07 -11.80 12.87
C PRO A 203 -7.06 -12.95 12.89
N GLY A 204 -7.32 -14.03 12.13
CA GLY A 204 -6.39 -15.14 11.96
C GLY A 204 -5.10 -14.72 11.27
N LEU A 205 -5.20 -13.89 10.23
CA LEU A 205 -4.05 -13.26 9.57
C LEU A 205 -3.24 -12.38 10.54
N PHE A 206 -3.88 -11.51 11.30
CA PHE A 206 -3.18 -10.58 12.17
C PHE A 206 -2.41 -11.30 13.28
N SER A 207 -3.02 -12.32 13.90
CA SER A 207 -2.34 -13.17 14.90
C SER A 207 -1.16 -13.92 14.27
N ALA A 208 -1.33 -14.47 13.07
CA ALA A 208 -0.27 -15.18 12.35
C ALA A 208 0.95 -14.28 12.04
N LEU A 209 0.69 -13.03 11.65
CA LEU A 209 1.71 -12.04 11.35
C LEU A 209 2.44 -11.59 12.61
N GLU A 210 1.72 -11.33 13.70
CA GLU A 210 2.30 -11.01 15.02
C GLU A 210 3.26 -12.12 15.49
N ASP A 211 2.80 -13.38 15.49
CA ASP A 211 3.60 -14.54 15.88
C ASP A 211 4.84 -14.71 14.99
N PHE A 212 4.70 -14.44 13.69
CA PHE A 212 5.81 -14.50 12.75
C PHE A 212 6.89 -13.47 13.08
N VAL A 213 6.50 -12.23 13.37
CA VAL A 213 7.43 -11.18 13.79
C VAL A 213 8.12 -11.55 15.09
N ALA A 214 7.36 -12.01 16.11
CA ALA A 214 7.92 -12.42 17.39
C ALA A 214 8.99 -13.52 17.24
N ARG A 215 8.71 -14.55 16.43
CA ARG A 215 9.68 -15.63 16.15
C ARG A 215 10.92 -15.16 15.40
N LYS A 216 10.79 -14.19 14.49
CA LYS A 216 11.94 -13.62 13.76
C LYS A 216 12.81 -12.79 14.69
N MET A 217 12.20 -11.99 15.56
CA MET A 217 12.91 -11.15 16.53
C MET A 217 13.59 -11.94 17.64
N ALA A 218 13.11 -13.15 17.95
CA ALA A 218 13.77 -14.02 18.93
C ALA A 218 15.00 -14.77 18.37
N LYS A 219 15.19 -14.77 17.05
CA LYS A 219 16.27 -15.52 16.36
C LYS A 219 17.41 -14.64 15.84
N GLY A 220 17.23 -13.31 15.83
CA GLY A 220 18.22 -12.33 15.37
C GLY A 220 18.74 -11.50 16.53
#